data_AF-A0AA42XED5-F1
#
_entry.id   AF-A0AA42XED5-F1
#
_cell.length_a   1.000
_cell.length_b   1.000
_cell.length_c   1.000
_cell.angle_alpha   90.00
_cell.angle_beta   90.00
_cell.angle_gamma   90.00
#
_symmetry.space_group_name_H-M   'P 1'
#
loop_
_entity.id
_entity.type
_entity.pdbx_description
1 polymer ?
#
loop_
_entity_poly.entity_id
_entity_poly.type
_entity_poly.pdbx_seq_one_letter_code
_entity_poly.pdbx_strand_id
1 'polypeptide(L)'
;MKQISPFSHTLYVKLYAFALSVLLAYCLFNAIYSVIIGGKSAYLFSGLILIFQTITVFKASVNKKIYNYMGLIGLILILIYLNDWRLLSQPESIAILPSVILTALSLGYFSQQHLHLNLLKAALIFGLLVLAYTQYHDLNTLQNYYNSLHTGETWQQYGAL
;
A
#
# COMPACT_ATOMS: atom_id res chain seq x y z
N MET A 1 16.44 10.28 29.77
CA MET A 1 16.33 9.54 28.49
C MET A 1 15.95 8.10 28.79
N LYS A 2 14.72 7.66 28.49
CA LYS A 2 14.32 6.26 28.66
C LYS A 2 15.01 5.43 27.58
N GLN A 3 15.96 4.57 27.98
CA GLN A 3 16.53 3.56 27.10
C GLN A 3 15.40 2.63 26.65
N ILE A 4 15.01 2.75 25.38
CA ILE A 4 14.13 1.77 24.72
C ILE A 4 14.93 0.47 24.69
N SER A 5 14.41 -0.59 25.34
CA SER A 5 15.12 -1.86 25.41
C SER A 5 15.44 -2.36 23.98
N PRO A 6 16.67 -2.81 23.72
CA PRO A 6 17.11 -3.21 22.36
C PRO A 6 16.28 -4.38 21.79
N PHE A 7 15.64 -5.14 22.66
CA PHE A 7 14.71 -6.21 22.33
C PHE A 7 13.43 -5.69 21.64
N SER A 8 12.89 -4.55 22.08
CA SER A 8 11.65 -3.99 21.51
C SER A 8 11.87 -3.38 20.12
N HIS A 9 13.04 -2.75 19.88
CA HIS A 9 13.36 -2.11 18.60
C HIS A 9 13.59 -3.16 17.49
N THR A 10 14.35 -4.22 17.78
CA THR A 10 14.60 -5.30 16.83
C THR A 10 13.30 -6.01 16.41
N LEU A 11 12.40 -6.24 17.38
CA LEU A 11 11.09 -6.85 17.11
C LEU A 11 10.22 -5.91 16.26
N TYR A 12 10.19 -4.61 16.58
CA TYR A 12 9.45 -3.61 15.80
C TYR A 12 9.91 -3.58 14.33
N VAL A 13 11.22 -3.55 14.08
CA VAL A 13 11.78 -3.56 12.72
C VAL A 13 11.40 -4.84 11.96
N LYS A 14 11.41 -6.00 12.61
CA LYS A 14 10.99 -7.27 12.00
C LYS A 14 9.51 -7.30 11.67
N LEU A 15 8.64 -6.86 12.58
CA LEU A 15 7.20 -6.80 12.33
C LEU A 15 6.87 -5.79 11.22
N TYR A 16 7.55 -4.65 11.24
CA TYR A 16 7.44 -3.63 10.21
C TYR A 16 7.84 -4.19 8.83
N ALA A 17 8.98 -4.87 8.76
CA ALA A 17 9.47 -5.54 7.55
C ALA A 17 8.45 -6.56 7.03
N PHE A 18 7.92 -7.39 7.92
CA PHE A 18 6.93 -8.41 7.59
C PHE A 18 5.65 -7.79 7.03
N ALA A 19 5.08 -6.79 7.71
CA ALA A 19 3.90 -6.08 7.25
C ALA A 19 4.11 -5.43 5.88
N LEU A 20 5.28 -4.80 5.67
CA LEU A 20 5.67 -4.22 4.38
C LEU A 20 5.70 -5.28 3.28
N SER A 21 6.37 -6.41 3.51
CA SER A 21 6.49 -7.49 2.53
C SER A 21 5.14 -8.14 2.19
N VAL A 22 4.28 -8.36 3.18
CA VAL A 22 2.93 -8.93 2.96
C VAL A 22 2.08 -7.97 2.13
N LEU A 23 2.05 -6.69 2.51
CA LEU A 23 1.28 -5.68 1.79
C LEU A 23 1.81 -5.49 0.36
N LEU A 24 3.14 -5.52 0.18
CA LEU A 24 3.77 -5.43 -1.13
C LEU A 24 3.38 -6.61 -2.02
N ALA A 25 3.46 -7.84 -1.50
CA ALA A 25 3.06 -9.03 -2.24
C ALA A 25 1.59 -8.93 -2.65
N TYR A 26 0.70 -8.54 -1.73
CA TYR A 26 -0.72 -8.33 -2.02
C TYR A 26 -0.94 -7.29 -3.13
N CYS A 27 -0.30 -6.12 -3.05
CA CYS A 27 -0.40 -5.07 -4.06
C CYS A 27 0.13 -5.54 -5.43
N LEU A 28 1.25 -6.27 -5.46
CA LEU A 28 1.81 -6.81 -6.69
C LEU A 28 0.92 -7.88 -7.31
N PHE A 29 0.37 -8.80 -6.52
CA PHE A 29 -0.57 -9.80 -7.02
C PHE A 29 -1.81 -9.14 -7.61
N ASN A 30 -2.42 -8.19 -6.91
CA ASN A 30 -3.57 -7.45 -7.43
C ASN A 30 -3.22 -6.60 -8.66
N ALA A 31 -2.04 -6.01 -8.72
CA ALA A 31 -1.56 -5.26 -9.89
C ALA A 31 -1.30 -6.16 -11.11
N ILE A 32 -0.76 -7.37 -10.92
CA ILE A 32 -0.54 -8.33 -12.00
C ILE A 32 -1.88 -8.90 -12.49
N TYR A 33 -2.78 -9.24 -11.55
CA TYR A 33 -4.15 -9.64 -11.88
C TYR A 33 -4.85 -8.55 -12.70
N SER A 34 -4.56 -7.30 -12.38
CA SER A 34 -5.05 -6.13 -13.10
C SER A 34 -4.51 -6.02 -14.53
N VAL A 35 -3.27 -6.39 -14.81
CA VAL A 35 -2.75 -6.35 -16.20
C VAL A 35 -3.38 -7.45 -17.06
N ILE A 36 -3.72 -8.59 -16.46
CA ILE A 36 -4.28 -9.75 -17.17
C ILE A 36 -5.79 -9.59 -17.43
N ILE A 37 -6.49 -8.91 -16.52
CA ILE A 37 -7.96 -8.78 -16.51
C ILE A 37 -8.35 -7.31 -16.28
N GLY A 38 -7.64 -6.36 -16.89
CA GLY A 38 -7.90 -4.92 -16.86
C GLY A 38 -8.27 -4.28 -15.51
N GLY A 39 -7.53 -4.63 -14.46
CA GLY A 39 -7.77 -4.13 -13.12
C GLY A 39 -7.10 -2.79 -12.77
N LYS A 40 -7.03 -2.59 -11.46
CA LYS A 40 -7.06 -1.29 -10.80
C LYS A 40 -5.66 -0.75 -10.54
N SER A 41 -5.35 0.39 -11.15
CA SER A 41 -4.05 1.09 -11.09
C SER A 41 -3.58 1.44 -9.65
N ALA A 42 -4.51 1.60 -8.70
CA ALA A 42 -4.21 1.91 -7.30
C ALA A 42 -3.34 0.85 -6.61
N TYR A 43 -3.49 -0.44 -6.93
CA TYR A 43 -2.66 -1.50 -6.37
C TYR A 43 -1.23 -1.47 -6.90
N LEU A 44 -1.05 -1.14 -8.18
CA LEU A 44 0.27 -0.96 -8.79
C LEU A 44 1.00 0.20 -8.12
N PHE A 45 0.30 1.30 -7.86
CA PHE A 45 0.85 2.49 -7.22
C PHE A 45 1.22 2.25 -5.76
N SER A 46 0.35 1.54 -5.04
CA SER A 46 0.63 1.09 -3.68
C SER A 46 1.87 0.19 -3.63
N GLY A 47 2.01 -0.74 -4.59
CA GLY A 47 3.20 -1.58 -4.74
C GLY A 47 4.47 -0.78 -5.02
N LEU A 48 4.44 0.21 -5.90
CA LEU A 48 5.59 1.08 -6.19
C LEU A 48 6.06 1.87 -4.96
N ILE A 49 5.13 2.43 -4.19
CA ILE A 49 5.43 3.13 -2.93
C ILE A 49 6.14 2.18 -1.96
N LEU A 50 5.64 0.95 -1.80
CA LEU A 50 6.23 -0.05 -0.91
C LEU A 50 7.60 -0.55 -1.40
N ILE A 51 7.78 -0.78 -2.71
CA ILE A 51 9.09 -1.15 -3.29
C ILE A 51 10.12 -0.08 -2.99
N PHE A 52 9.78 1.17 -3.30
CA PHE A 52 10.64 2.31 -3.03
C PHE A 52 10.98 2.35 -1.54
N GLN A 53 9.98 2.14 -0.68
CA GLN A 53 10.17 2.08 0.76
C GLN A 53 11.09 0.95 1.25
N THR A 54 11.01 -0.26 0.69
CA THR A 54 11.98 -1.32 1.01
C THR A 54 13.41 -0.89 0.70
N ILE A 55 13.63 -0.18 -0.41
CA ILE A 55 14.96 0.33 -0.78
C ILE A 55 15.42 1.40 0.23
N THR A 56 14.50 2.25 0.70
CA THR A 56 14.85 3.32 1.66
C THR A 56 15.07 2.82 3.09
N VAL A 57 14.27 1.85 3.56
CA VAL A 57 14.32 1.32 4.93
C VAL A 57 15.50 0.35 5.12
N PHE A 58 15.80 -0.49 4.14
CA PHE A 58 16.84 -1.52 4.28
C PHE A 58 18.21 -1.15 3.70
N LYS A 59 18.30 -0.15 2.81
CA LYS A 59 19.54 0.14 2.05
C LYS A 59 20.07 1.57 2.18
N ALA A 60 19.37 2.49 2.84
CA ALA A 60 19.79 3.89 2.88
C ALA A 60 20.74 4.18 4.05
N SER A 61 21.99 4.57 3.74
CA SER A 61 22.84 5.27 4.70
C SER A 61 22.22 6.61 5.09
N VAL A 62 22.50 7.11 6.30
CA VAL A 62 21.90 8.34 6.86
C VAL A 62 21.94 9.52 5.88
N ASN A 63 23.00 9.64 5.08
CA ASN A 63 23.20 10.71 4.10
C ASN A 63 22.31 10.64 2.85
N LYS A 64 21.69 9.49 2.55
CA LYS A 64 20.84 9.30 1.36
C LYS A 64 19.34 9.45 1.64
N LYS A 65 18.95 9.72 2.89
CA LYS A 65 17.53 9.83 3.29
C LYS A 65 16.79 10.97 2.58
N ILE A 66 17.43 12.11 2.34
CA ILE A 66 16.82 13.26 1.64
C ILE A 66 16.49 12.92 0.18
N TYR A 67 17.44 12.34 -0.57
CA TYR A 67 17.21 11.92 -1.95
C TYR A 67 16.12 10.87 -2.07
N ASN A 68 16.03 9.99 -1.07
CA ASN A 68 14.97 9.00 -0.98
C ASN A 68 13.60 9.65 -0.74
N TYR A 69 13.46 10.60 0.18
CA TYR A 69 12.19 11.30 0.36
C TYR A 69 11.81 12.14 -0.86
N MET A 70 12.78 12.78 -1.52
CA MET A 70 12.55 13.46 -2.79
C MET A 70 12.12 12.50 -3.90
N GLY A 71 12.71 11.31 -3.96
CA GLY A 71 12.30 10.27 -4.90
C GLY A 71 10.89 9.75 -4.63
N LEU A 72 10.49 9.64 -3.37
CA LEU A 72 9.14 9.23 -2.98
C LEU A 72 8.10 10.31 -3.31
N ILE A 73 8.41 11.58 -3.04
CA ILE A 73 7.59 12.73 -3.46
C ILE A 73 7.50 12.80 -4.98
N GLY A 74 8.62 12.66 -5.68
CA GLY A 74 8.66 12.63 -7.15
C GLY A 74 7.83 11.49 -7.72
N LEU A 75 7.89 10.30 -7.11
CA LEU A 75 7.06 9.16 -7.48
C LEU A 75 5.58 9.48 -7.27
N ILE A 76 5.16 10.03 -6.13
CA ILE A 76 3.77 10.46 -5.90
C ILE A 76 3.32 11.49 -6.94
N LEU A 77 4.15 12.47 -7.27
CA LEU A 77 3.83 13.51 -8.27
C LEU A 77 3.71 12.92 -9.69
N ILE A 78 4.60 12.01 -10.08
CA ILE A 78 4.52 11.30 -11.36
C ILE A 78 3.24 10.46 -11.42
N LEU A 79 2.88 9.80 -10.32
CA LEU A 79 1.66 8.99 -10.25
C LEU A 79 0.38 9.84 -10.36
N ILE A 80 0.34 11.01 -9.72
CA ILE A 80 -0.77 11.98 -9.86
C ILE A 80 -0.83 12.51 -11.30
N TYR A 81 0.32 12.80 -11.91
CA TYR A 81 0.39 13.26 -13.29
C TYR A 81 -0.11 12.22 -14.30
N LEU A 82 0.26 10.95 -14.12
CA LEU A 82 -0.10 9.87 -15.04
C LEU A 82 -1.57 9.42 -14.94
N ASN A 83 -2.22 9.69 -13.80
CA ASN A 83 -3.56 9.16 -13.52
C ASN A 83 -4.57 10.26 -13.16
N ASP A 84 -4.20 11.52 -13.37
CA ASP A 84 -4.92 12.71 -12.92
C ASP A 84 -5.32 12.64 -11.44
N TRP A 85 -6.29 13.46 -11.03
CA TRP A 85 -6.97 13.35 -9.74
C TRP A 85 -7.90 12.13 -9.66
N ARG A 86 -8.03 11.31 -10.73
CA ARG A 86 -8.89 10.12 -10.71
C ARG A 86 -8.41 9.07 -9.72
N LEU A 87 -7.11 9.05 -9.43
CA LEU A 87 -6.52 8.24 -8.37
C LEU A 87 -7.00 8.64 -6.95
N LEU A 88 -7.66 9.77 -6.75
CA LEU A 88 -8.21 10.13 -5.44
C LEU A 88 -9.73 9.99 -5.39
N SER A 89 -10.38 9.96 -6.56
CA SER A 89 -11.83 9.83 -6.66
C SER A 89 -12.32 8.39 -6.81
N GLN A 90 -11.45 7.43 -7.13
CA GLN A 90 -11.80 6.02 -7.19
C GLN A 90 -11.87 5.40 -5.79
N PRO A 91 -12.81 4.48 -5.51
CA PRO A 91 -12.89 3.79 -4.21
C PRO A 91 -11.66 2.92 -3.93
N GLU A 92 -10.94 2.55 -4.99
CA GLU A 92 -9.82 1.60 -5.02
C GLU A 92 -8.52 2.24 -4.56
N SER A 93 -8.47 3.57 -4.62
CA SER A 93 -7.44 4.45 -4.08
C SER A 93 -7.18 4.20 -2.60
N ILE A 94 -8.15 3.60 -1.90
CA ILE A 94 -7.99 3.18 -0.51
C ILE A 94 -6.80 2.22 -0.32
N ALA A 95 -6.41 1.47 -1.36
CA ALA A 95 -5.25 0.57 -1.33
C ALA A 95 -3.91 1.31 -1.15
N ILE A 96 -3.87 2.62 -1.41
CA ILE A 96 -2.69 3.46 -1.23
C ILE A 96 -2.50 3.84 0.25
N LEU A 97 -3.61 3.93 1.01
CA LEU A 97 -3.62 4.48 2.36
C LEU A 97 -2.73 3.71 3.35
N PRO A 98 -2.78 2.35 3.41
CA PRO A 98 -1.86 1.59 4.26
C PRO A 98 -0.38 1.83 3.92
N SER A 99 -0.05 1.96 2.63
CA SER A 99 1.32 2.17 2.14
C SER A 99 1.86 3.57 2.48
N VAL A 100 1.02 4.59 2.42
CA VAL A 100 1.37 5.96 2.84
C VAL A 100 1.58 6.02 4.35
N ILE A 101 0.73 5.35 5.14
CA ILE A 101 0.87 5.30 6.60
C ILE A 101 2.14 4.53 7.00
N LEU A 102 2.44 3.42 6.32
CA LEU A 102 3.71 2.70 6.51
C LEU A 102 4.89 3.63 6.17
N THR A 103 4.79 4.40 5.09
CA THR A 103 5.77 5.44 4.72
C THR A 103 5.99 6.43 5.86
N ALA A 104 4.92 6.99 6.42
CA ALA A 104 4.98 7.91 7.55
C ALA A 104 5.59 7.26 8.81
N LEU A 105 5.29 5.99 9.09
CA LEU A 105 5.87 5.24 10.22
C LEU A 105 7.39 5.02 10.08
N SER A 106 7.92 5.00 8.86
CA SER A 106 9.36 4.92 8.62
C SER A 106 10.10 6.25 8.78
N LEU A 107 9.37 7.37 8.79
CA LEU A 107 9.96 8.69 9.04
C LEU A 107 10.35 8.81 10.51
N GLY A 108 11.66 8.91 10.76
CA GLY A 108 12.21 9.03 12.12
C GLY A 108 11.63 10.17 12.96
N TYR A 109 11.06 11.20 12.31
CA TYR A 109 10.38 12.33 12.94
C TYR A 109 9.17 11.90 13.80
N PHE A 110 8.30 11.04 13.27
CA PHE A 110 7.12 10.57 14.00
C PHE A 110 7.43 9.52 15.07
N SER A 111 8.64 8.94 15.05
CA SER A 111 9.08 7.96 16.06
C SER A 111 9.41 8.58 17.42
N GLN A 112 9.65 9.90 17.46
CA GLN A 112 10.11 10.59 18.66
C GLN A 112 8.98 10.95 19.64
N GLN A 113 7.73 11.00 19.15
CA GLN A 113 6.57 11.34 19.97
C GLN A 113 5.59 10.16 20.05
N HIS A 114 5.46 9.58 21.24
CA HIS A 114 4.66 8.37 21.49
C HIS A 114 3.19 8.48 21.03
N LEU A 115 2.57 9.66 21.17
CA LEU A 115 1.19 9.89 20.78
C LEU A 115 1.00 9.81 19.25
N HIS A 116 1.85 10.48 18.48
CA HIS A 116 1.79 10.45 17.01
C HIS A 116 2.07 9.05 16.45
N LEU A 117 3.02 8.33 17.04
CA LEU A 117 3.33 6.97 16.64
C LEU A 117 2.17 6.01 16.92
N ASN A 118 1.47 6.17 18.05
CA ASN A 118 0.29 5.36 18.35
C ASN A 118 -0.90 5.70 17.45
N LEU A 119 -1.10 6.99 17.11
CA LEU A 119 -2.11 7.41 16.14
C LEU A 119 -1.83 6.81 14.75
N LEU A 120 -0.58 6.84 14.28
CA LEU A 120 -0.20 6.25 12.99
C LEU A 120 -0.43 4.73 12.98
N LYS A 121 -0.15 4.03 14.09
CA LYS A 121 -0.46 2.60 14.22
C LYS A 121 -1.97 2.33 14.16
N ALA A 122 -2.77 3.11 14.87
CA ALA A 122 -4.23 2.98 14.83
C ALA A 122 -4.78 3.28 13.42
N ALA A 123 -4.26 4.32 12.78
CA ALA A 123 -4.60 4.66 11.40
C ALA A 123 -4.21 3.55 10.43
N LEU A 124 -3.06 2.88 10.63
CA LEU A 124 -2.63 1.76 9.81
C LEU A 124 -3.62 0.59 9.94
N ILE A 125 -3.98 0.23 11.18
CA ILE A 125 -4.96 -0.85 11.44
C ILE A 125 -6.29 -0.52 10.76
N PHE A 126 -6.77 0.71 10.93
CA PHE A 126 -8.00 1.16 10.29
C PHE A 126 -7.90 1.10 8.77
N GLY A 127 -6.80 1.58 8.18
CA GLY A 127 -6.56 1.51 6.74
C GLY A 127 -6.55 0.08 6.20
N LEU A 128 -5.96 -0.86 6.93
CA LEU A 128 -5.97 -2.27 6.58
C LEU A 128 -7.38 -2.89 6.67
N LEU A 129 -8.18 -2.50 7.67
CA LEU A 129 -9.57 -2.94 7.79
C LEU A 129 -10.42 -2.44 6.63
N VAL A 130 -10.28 -1.17 6.25
CA VAL A 130 -11.03 -0.62 5.12
C VAL A 130 -10.59 -1.28 3.81
N LEU A 131 -9.28 -1.50 3.62
CA LEU A 131 -8.77 -2.24 2.46
C LEU A 131 -9.34 -3.66 2.37
N ALA A 132 -9.36 -4.39 3.49
CA ALA A 132 -9.94 -5.73 3.55
C ALA A 132 -11.45 -5.73 3.26
N TYR A 133 -12.18 -4.74 3.78
CA TYR A 133 -13.60 -4.55 3.49
C TYR A 133 -13.86 -4.30 2.00
N THR A 134 -13.09 -3.40 1.37
CA THR A 134 -13.20 -3.12 -0.06
C THR A 134 -12.89 -4.37 -0.89
N GLN A 135 -11.84 -5.12 -0.52
CA GLN A 135 -11.51 -6.37 -1.20
C GLN A 135 -12.63 -7.42 -1.08
N TYR A 136 -13.25 -7.54 0.10
CA TYR A 136 -14.38 -8.44 0.31
C TYR A 136 -15.56 -8.07 -0.60
N HIS A 137 -15.88 -6.78 -0.71
CA HIS A 137 -16.96 -6.30 -1.57
C HIS A 137 -16.66 -6.54 -3.06
N ASP A 138 -15.42 -6.29 -3.50
CA ASP A 138 -14.97 -6.56 -4.87
C ASP A 138 -15.11 -8.07 -5.18
N LEU A 139 -14.68 -8.95 -4.28
CA LEU A 139 -14.83 -10.40 -4.43
C LEU A 139 -16.29 -10.86 -4.49
N ASN A 140 -17.15 -10.29 -3.65
CA ASN A 140 -18.57 -10.62 -3.66
C ASN A 140 -19.26 -10.14 -4.96
N THR A 141 -18.86 -8.98 -5.46
CA THR A 141 -19.33 -8.45 -6.75
C THR A 141 -18.91 -9.36 -7.89
N LEU A 142 -17.65 -9.81 -7.89
CA LEU A 142 -17.13 -10.79 -8.85
C LEU A 142 -17.88 -12.12 -8.77
N GLN A 143 -18.14 -12.62 -7.58
CA GLN A 143 -18.88 -13.87 -7.38
C GLN A 143 -20.31 -13.77 -7.91
N ASN A 144 -21.00 -12.67 -7.63
CA ASN A 144 -22.36 -12.44 -8.12
C ASN A 144 -22.40 -12.30 -9.65
N TYR A 145 -21.42 -11.61 -10.24
CA TYR A 145 -21.29 -11.49 -11.68
C TYR A 145 -21.05 -12.86 -12.32
N TYR A 146 -20.11 -13.66 -11.80
CA TYR A 146 -19.85 -15.02 -12.27
C TYR A 146 -21.11 -15.89 -12.24
N ASN A 147 -21.88 -15.83 -11.15
CA ASN A 147 -23.14 -16.57 -11.00
C ASN A 147 -24.23 -16.12 -11.99
N SER A 148 -24.14 -14.89 -12.52
CA SER A 148 -25.10 -14.36 -13.50
C SER A 148 -24.79 -14.77 -14.95
N LEU A 149 -23.57 -15.23 -15.23
CA LEU A 149 -23.14 -15.65 -16.55
C LEU A 149 -23.80 -16.98 -16.93
N HIS A 150 -24.59 -16.96 -18.01
CA HIS A 150 -25.11 -18.17 -18.62
C HIS A 150 -24.08 -18.65 -19.66
N THR A 151 -23.78 -19.95 -19.66
CA THR A 151 -22.68 -20.61 -20.40
C THR A 151 -22.32 -19.94 -21.75
N GLY A 152 -21.17 -19.26 -21.83
CA GLY A 152 -20.62 -18.75 -23.10
C GLY A 152 -19.81 -17.46 -23.04
N GLU A 153 -19.94 -16.64 -22.00
CA GLU A 153 -19.18 -15.37 -21.88
C GLU A 153 -17.71 -15.62 -21.50
N THR A 154 -16.79 -14.94 -22.20
CA THR A 154 -15.34 -15.19 -22.08
C THR A 154 -14.71 -14.32 -20.99
N TRP A 155 -13.64 -14.84 -20.38
CA TRP A 155 -12.81 -14.15 -19.38
C TRP A 155 -12.21 -12.81 -19.87
N GLN A 156 -12.37 -12.44 -21.14
CA GLN A 156 -11.95 -11.15 -21.69
C GLN A 156 -12.98 -10.03 -21.44
N GLN A 157 -14.28 -10.35 -21.35
CA GLN A 157 -15.30 -9.41 -20.85
C GLN A 157 -15.12 -9.11 -19.36
N TYR A 158 -14.45 -10.02 -18.65
CA TYR A 158 -14.10 -9.95 -17.23
C TYR A 158 -13.13 -8.81 -16.89
N GLY A 159 -12.31 -8.37 -17.86
CA GLY A 159 -11.29 -7.34 -17.64
C GLY A 159 -11.65 -5.94 -18.11
N ALA A 160 -12.90 -5.72 -18.52
CA ALA A 160 -13.39 -4.40 -18.92
C ALA A 160 -14.20 -3.70 -17.81
N LEU A 161 -14.38 -4.35 -16.66
CA LEU A 161 -15.04 -3.82 -15.44
C LEU A 161 -14.00 -3.24 -14.47
#